data_AF-A0A960Q4P9-F1
#
_entry.id   AF-A0A960Q4P9-F1
#
_cell.length_a   1.000
_cell.length_b   1.000
_cell.length_c   1.000
_cell.angle_alpha   90.00
_cell.angle_beta   90.00
_cell.angle_gamma   90.00
#
_symmetry.space_group_name_H-M   'P 1'
#
loop_
_entity.id
_entity.type
_entity.pdbx_description
1 polymer ?
#
loop_
_entity_poly.entity_id
_entity_poly.type
_entity_poly.pdbx_seq_one_letter_code
_entity_poly.pdbx_strand_id
1 'polypeptide(L)'
;MSAISVLPYAATLEHWWEQLRGESGRLRFMAWKVLEVVAFCGVWPRARSSRTNQTPTAWLPPPSRPNNAVGAAPSVVVVVPARIQTASDATRLQSLLVALASQTRWAHVVVVDDASPRWPQTQNAEVIRLPHNNGPAAARNRGLQRALELSAEIVAFTDADCVPDSAWIEKIIQAFHLDRSAHAISGATLSKDQSWLGRYHERNGTLNGRRLAGSECLLYGPTCNLALCADLAAVLRFDESFPFAAAEDIDFCCRAIMTGWQIRHSTHAVVWHDFGYDQQGVVGRLERFWKQFRKYGHGERVLLQKQPDYPRLFAFSQEIPVCEREQA
;
A
#
# COMPACT_ATOMS: atom_id res chain seq x y z
N MET A 1 0.84 -7.00 2.61
CA MET A 1 0.94 -8.49 2.68
C MET A 1 2.01 -8.85 3.69
N SER A 2 1.83 -9.91 4.47
CA SER A 2 2.82 -10.32 5.46
C SER A 2 4.17 -10.58 4.81
N ALA A 3 5.24 -10.27 5.54
CA ALA A 3 6.65 -10.45 5.18
C ALA A 3 7.07 -11.85 4.67
N ILE A 4 6.14 -12.82 4.61
CA ILE A 4 6.46 -14.24 4.40
C ILE A 4 5.34 -15.06 3.71
N SER A 5 4.40 -14.45 2.97
CA SER A 5 3.34 -15.21 2.26
C SER A 5 3.87 -16.18 1.19
N VAL A 6 5.11 -15.96 0.74
CA VAL A 6 5.80 -16.78 -0.27
C VAL A 6 6.62 -17.94 0.34
N LEU A 7 7.02 -17.88 1.63
CA LEU A 7 7.72 -19.02 2.22
C LEU A 7 6.74 -20.14 2.60
N PRO A 8 7.21 -21.40 2.67
CA PRO A 8 6.45 -22.47 3.31
C PRO A 8 6.04 -22.03 4.72
N TYR A 9 4.81 -22.35 5.13
CA TYR A 9 4.23 -21.88 6.40
C TYR A 9 5.08 -22.14 7.64
N ALA A 10 5.78 -23.27 7.68
CA ALA A 10 6.71 -23.61 8.75
C ALA A 10 7.83 -22.55 8.86
N ALA A 11 8.41 -22.14 7.72
CA ALA A 11 9.46 -21.12 7.68
C ALA A 11 8.93 -19.73 8.11
N THR A 12 7.67 -19.41 7.81
CA THR A 12 7.01 -18.18 8.29
C THR A 12 6.89 -18.14 9.80
N LEU A 13 6.42 -19.22 10.41
CA LEU A 13 6.26 -19.29 11.86
C LEU A 13 7.61 -19.37 12.56
N GLU A 14 8.56 -20.14 12.04
CA GLU A 14 9.93 -20.22 12.56
C GLU A 14 10.64 -18.85 12.53
N HIS A 15 10.53 -18.11 11.43
CA HIS A 15 11.10 -16.77 11.31
C HIS A 15 10.59 -15.84 12.40
N TRP A 16 9.27 -15.73 12.57
CA TRP A 16 8.68 -14.86 13.61
C TRP A 16 8.93 -15.37 15.02
N TRP A 17 8.99 -16.69 15.20
CA TRP A 17 9.41 -17.28 16.45
C TRP A 17 10.79 -16.75 16.81
N GLU A 18 11.75 -16.82 15.91
CA GLU A 18 13.12 -16.37 16.15
C GLU A 18 13.24 -14.85 16.32
N GLN A 19 12.58 -14.05 15.48
CA GLN A 19 12.64 -12.59 15.59
C GLN A 19 12.10 -12.06 16.92
N LEU A 20 11.12 -12.73 17.53
CA LEU A 20 10.47 -12.29 18.76
C LEU A 20 11.06 -12.98 20.01
N ARG A 21 12.23 -13.62 19.90
CA ARG A 21 12.88 -14.32 21.00
C ARG A 21 13.19 -13.33 22.14
N GLY A 22 12.64 -13.61 23.33
CA GLY A 22 12.80 -12.76 24.53
C GLY A 22 11.73 -11.69 24.72
N GLU A 23 10.81 -11.50 23.76
CA GLU A 23 9.72 -10.52 23.90
C GLU A 23 8.53 -11.08 24.69
N SER A 24 8.00 -10.30 25.64
CA SER A 24 6.84 -10.68 26.47
C SER A 24 5.55 -10.92 25.67
N GLY A 25 5.44 -10.31 24.48
CA GLY A 25 4.30 -10.45 23.57
C GLY A 25 4.38 -11.63 22.59
N ARG A 26 5.46 -12.41 22.59
CA ARG A 26 5.78 -13.43 21.57
C ARG A 26 4.65 -14.43 21.34
N LEU A 27 4.17 -15.09 22.40
CA LEU A 27 3.12 -16.13 22.29
C LEU A 27 1.83 -15.55 21.69
N ARG A 28 1.44 -14.36 22.13
CA ARG A 28 0.25 -13.68 21.63
C ARG A 28 0.42 -13.30 20.16
N PHE A 29 1.57 -12.77 19.75
CA PHE A 29 1.84 -12.46 18.34
C PHE A 29 1.75 -13.73 17.49
N MET A 30 2.41 -14.81 17.94
CA MET A 30 2.44 -16.09 17.22
C MET A 30 1.05 -16.69 17.04
N ALA A 31 0.16 -16.59 18.04
CA ALA A 31 -1.22 -17.04 17.91
C ALA A 31 -1.98 -16.31 16.78
N TRP A 32 -1.83 -14.98 16.70
CA TRP A 32 -2.41 -14.19 15.61
C TRP A 32 -1.72 -14.45 14.27
N LYS A 33 -0.42 -14.74 14.28
CA LYS A 33 0.33 -15.11 13.08
C LYS A 33 -0.13 -16.45 12.50
N VAL A 34 -0.44 -17.43 13.35
CA VAL A 34 -1.06 -18.68 12.93
C VAL A 34 -2.44 -18.42 12.32
N LEU A 35 -3.28 -17.59 12.95
CA LEU A 35 -4.58 -17.22 12.40
C LEU A 35 -4.46 -16.53 11.05
N GLU A 36 -3.50 -15.62 10.90
CA GLU A 36 -3.19 -14.97 9.63
C GLU A 36 -2.83 -16.00 8.57
N VAL A 37 -1.86 -16.88 8.88
CA VAL A 37 -1.40 -17.93 7.96
C VAL A 37 -2.60 -18.76 7.54
N VAL A 38 -3.40 -19.30 8.46
CA VAL A 38 -4.56 -20.15 8.14
C VAL A 38 -5.60 -19.40 7.28
N ALA A 39 -5.95 -18.16 7.64
CA ALA A 39 -6.87 -17.33 6.87
C ALA A 39 -6.38 -17.12 5.43
N PHE A 40 -5.07 -16.94 5.28
CA PHE A 40 -4.40 -16.73 4.01
C PHE A 40 -4.30 -18.02 3.17
N CYS A 41 -4.03 -19.18 3.81
CA CYS A 41 -3.82 -20.50 3.19
C CYS A 41 -5.07 -21.12 2.58
N GLY A 42 -6.26 -20.79 3.08
CA GLY A 42 -7.54 -21.41 2.70
C GLY A 42 -7.94 -21.21 1.22
N VAL A 43 -7.01 -20.75 0.39
CA VAL A 43 -7.16 -20.30 -1.00
C VAL A 43 -6.09 -20.95 -1.92
N TRP A 44 -5.11 -21.70 -1.39
CA TRP A 44 -3.94 -22.19 -2.16
C TRP A 44 -4.01 -23.68 -2.53
N PRO A 45 -3.86 -24.09 -3.81
CA PRO A 45 -3.49 -25.46 -4.18
C PRO A 45 -1.96 -25.61 -4.16
N ARG A 46 -1.44 -26.51 -3.31
CA ARG A 46 0.02 -26.78 -3.08
C ARG A 46 0.90 -26.44 -4.28
N ALA A 47 1.50 -25.24 -4.32
CA ALA A 47 2.48 -24.90 -5.35
C ALA A 47 3.83 -25.49 -4.92
N ARG A 48 4.45 -26.26 -5.82
CA ARG A 48 5.84 -26.74 -5.65
C ARG A 48 6.78 -25.55 -5.83
N SER A 49 7.53 -25.20 -4.80
CA SER A 49 8.61 -24.23 -4.95
C SER A 49 9.73 -24.89 -5.79
N SER A 50 10.08 -24.26 -6.92
CA SER A 50 11.35 -24.57 -7.58
C SER A 50 12.43 -23.73 -6.90
N ARG A 51 13.34 -24.38 -6.17
CA ARG A 51 14.55 -23.73 -5.66
C ARG A 51 15.50 -23.51 -6.84
N THR A 52 15.62 -22.26 -7.30
CA THR A 52 16.64 -21.87 -8.28
C THR A 52 17.74 -21.08 -7.56
N ASN A 53 18.99 -21.57 -7.63
CA ASN A 53 20.18 -21.00 -6.95
C ASN A 53 20.80 -19.78 -7.66
N GLN A 54 20.05 -19.03 -8.47
CA GLN A 54 20.61 -17.83 -9.15
C GLN A 54 20.42 -16.57 -8.30
N THR A 55 21.46 -15.75 -8.22
CA THR A 55 21.42 -14.42 -7.60
C THR A 55 20.59 -13.44 -8.45
N PRO A 56 19.67 -12.64 -7.88
CA PRO A 56 18.66 -11.88 -8.64
C PRO A 56 19.14 -10.60 -9.31
N THR A 57 20.31 -10.07 -8.94
CA THR A 57 20.81 -8.79 -9.47
C THR A 57 21.01 -8.80 -10.98
N ALA A 58 21.00 -9.98 -11.62
CA ALA A 58 21.03 -10.13 -13.08
C ALA A 58 19.66 -9.99 -13.78
N TRP A 59 18.54 -9.83 -13.06
CA TRP A 59 17.19 -9.98 -13.63
C TRP A 59 16.37 -8.70 -13.72
N LEU A 60 16.54 -7.76 -12.78
CA LEU A 60 15.94 -6.45 -12.92
C LEU A 60 16.80 -5.63 -13.88
N PRO A 61 16.21 -4.97 -14.89
CA PRO A 61 16.98 -4.06 -15.72
C PRO A 61 17.57 -2.96 -14.82
N PRO A 62 18.77 -2.45 -15.14
CA PRO A 62 19.29 -1.29 -14.44
C PRO A 62 18.30 -0.11 -14.56
N PRO A 63 18.33 0.83 -13.61
CA PRO A 63 17.58 2.08 -13.73
C PRO A 63 17.89 2.71 -15.09
N SER A 64 16.85 2.88 -15.91
CA SER A 64 16.99 3.31 -17.31
C SER A 64 16.09 4.48 -17.66
N ARG A 65 15.29 4.94 -16.71
CA ARG A 65 14.41 6.10 -16.87
C ARG A 65 15.17 7.38 -16.55
N PRO A 66 14.94 8.47 -17.31
CA PRO A 66 15.45 9.79 -16.95
C PRO A 66 15.00 10.17 -15.55
N ASN A 67 15.76 11.04 -14.88
CA ASN A 67 15.35 11.61 -13.61
C ASN A 67 13.95 12.26 -13.71
N ASN A 68 13.19 12.21 -12.63
CA ASN A 68 11.88 12.83 -12.57
C ASN A 68 11.96 14.33 -12.87
N ALA A 69 10.89 14.86 -13.47
CA ALA A 69 10.78 16.26 -13.88
C ALA A 69 9.97 17.13 -12.91
N VAL A 70 9.72 16.68 -11.66
CA VAL A 70 8.90 17.42 -10.68
C VAL A 70 9.48 18.81 -10.46
N GLY A 71 8.69 19.87 -10.70
CA GLY A 71 9.09 21.27 -10.56
C GLY A 71 9.26 21.69 -9.10
N ALA A 72 9.74 22.92 -8.86
CA ALA A 72 9.96 23.45 -7.50
C ALA A 72 8.66 23.67 -6.70
N ALA A 73 7.55 23.96 -7.39
CA ALA A 73 6.23 24.15 -6.79
C ALA A 73 5.18 23.33 -7.56
N PRO A 74 5.25 21.99 -7.50
CA PRO A 74 4.51 21.13 -8.40
C PRO A 74 3.02 21.15 -8.11
N SER A 75 2.20 20.95 -9.15
CA SER A 75 0.79 20.62 -8.99
C SER A 75 0.64 19.19 -8.44
N VAL A 76 -0.22 19.02 -7.43
CA VAL A 76 -0.47 17.72 -6.79
C VAL A 76 -1.95 17.42 -6.87
N VAL A 77 -2.29 16.19 -7.31
CA VAL A 77 -3.64 15.65 -7.23
C VAL A 77 -3.63 14.44 -6.29
N VAL A 78 -4.48 14.47 -5.27
CA VAL A 78 -4.71 13.33 -4.37
C VAL A 78 -5.90 12.53 -4.88
N VAL A 79 -5.70 11.24 -5.13
CA VAL A 79 -6.72 10.30 -5.59
C VAL A 79 -7.13 9.39 -4.44
N VAL A 80 -8.44 9.37 -4.15
CA VAL A 80 -9.03 8.57 -3.07
C VAL A 80 -10.08 7.62 -3.65
N PRO A 81 -9.80 6.32 -3.81
CA PRO A 81 -10.84 5.34 -4.14
C PRO A 81 -11.73 5.12 -2.92
N ALA A 82 -13.06 5.17 -3.10
CA ALA A 82 -14.01 5.03 -2.01
C ALA A 82 -15.20 4.15 -2.39
N ARG A 83 -15.57 3.24 -1.48
CA ARG A 83 -16.81 2.47 -1.52
C ARG A 83 -17.49 2.53 -0.15
N ILE A 84 -18.41 3.47 0.00
CA ILE A 84 -19.08 3.77 1.27
C ILE A 84 -20.28 2.84 1.44
N GLN A 85 -20.17 1.87 2.35
CA GLN A 85 -21.24 0.90 2.62
C GLN A 85 -21.92 1.13 3.97
N THR A 86 -21.21 1.75 4.91
CA THR A 86 -21.66 1.96 6.28
C THR A 86 -21.47 3.40 6.74
N ALA A 87 -22.12 3.78 7.84
CA ALA A 87 -21.88 5.06 8.49
C ALA A 87 -20.42 5.20 8.99
N SER A 88 -19.80 4.08 9.39
CA SER A 88 -18.38 4.05 9.79
C SER A 88 -17.48 4.44 8.61
N ASP A 89 -17.75 3.92 7.40
CA ASP A 89 -16.99 4.28 6.19
C ASP A 89 -17.15 5.76 5.84
N ALA A 90 -18.36 6.31 6.01
CA ALA A 90 -18.62 7.73 5.80
C ALA A 90 -17.84 8.61 6.80
N THR A 91 -17.78 8.22 8.08
CA THR A 91 -16.98 8.91 9.10
C THR A 91 -15.48 8.86 8.79
N ARG A 92 -14.98 7.73 8.28
CA ARG A 92 -13.58 7.61 7.86
C ARG A 92 -13.26 8.54 6.69
N LEU A 93 -14.09 8.53 5.64
CA LEU A 93 -13.94 9.44 4.50
C LEU A 93 -13.98 10.90 4.95
N GLN A 94 -14.90 11.28 5.85
CA GLN A 94 -14.96 12.64 6.39
C GLN A 94 -13.69 12.99 7.16
N SER A 95 -13.15 12.07 7.96
CA SER A 95 -11.89 12.27 8.70
C SER A 95 -10.72 12.50 7.74
N LEU A 96 -10.63 11.70 6.67
CA LEU A 96 -9.64 11.88 5.61
C LEU A 96 -9.76 13.26 4.96
N LEU A 97 -10.96 13.65 4.54
CA LEU A 97 -11.18 14.93 3.86
C LEU A 97 -10.83 16.13 4.75
N VAL A 98 -11.09 16.06 6.07
CA VAL A 98 -10.63 17.07 7.02
C VAL A 98 -9.10 17.12 7.06
N ALA A 99 -8.43 15.97 7.16
CA ALA A 99 -6.97 15.92 7.21
C ALA A 99 -6.30 16.43 5.91
N LEU A 100 -6.91 16.17 4.75
CA LEU A 100 -6.46 16.70 3.46
C LEU A 100 -6.71 18.21 3.33
N ALA A 101 -7.82 18.72 3.88
CA ALA A 101 -8.11 20.15 3.88
C ALA A 101 -7.18 20.96 4.81
N SER A 102 -6.60 20.31 5.83
CA SER A 102 -5.68 20.93 6.79
C SER A 102 -4.20 20.76 6.43
N GLN A 103 -3.87 20.39 5.20
CA GLN A 103 -2.48 20.20 4.78
C GLN A 103 -1.71 21.52 4.74
N THR A 104 -0.41 21.50 5.07
CA THR A 104 0.48 22.67 4.95
C THR A 104 0.68 23.11 3.51
N ARG A 105 0.47 22.19 2.56
CA ARG A 105 0.52 22.43 1.12
C ARG A 105 -0.79 22.01 0.46
N TRP A 106 -1.33 22.88 -0.38
CA TRP A 106 -2.56 22.59 -1.12
C TRP A 106 -2.34 21.49 -2.18
N ALA A 107 -3.34 20.62 -2.35
CA ALA A 107 -3.50 19.73 -3.49
C ALA A 107 -4.96 19.66 -3.91
N HIS A 108 -5.21 19.31 -5.17
CA HIS A 108 -6.55 19.03 -5.65
C HIS A 108 -6.96 17.61 -5.23
N VAL A 109 -8.09 17.44 -4.56
CA VAL A 109 -8.54 16.14 -4.07
C VAL A 109 -9.62 15.59 -5.01
N VAL A 110 -9.38 14.40 -5.56
CA VAL A 110 -10.32 13.63 -6.38
C VAL A 110 -10.72 12.37 -5.64
N VAL A 111 -11.96 12.33 -5.17
CA VAL A 111 -12.56 11.13 -4.60
C VAL A 111 -13.30 10.38 -5.70
N VAL A 112 -12.97 9.11 -5.90
CA VAL A 112 -13.63 8.26 -6.88
C VAL A 112 -14.60 7.32 -6.14
N ASP A 113 -15.89 7.61 -6.24
CA ASP A 113 -16.97 6.80 -5.70
C ASP A 113 -17.21 5.57 -6.58
N ASP A 114 -16.80 4.39 -6.10
CA ASP A 114 -17.00 3.10 -6.75
C ASP A 114 -18.43 2.57 -6.51
N ALA A 115 -19.41 3.36 -6.98
CA ALA A 115 -20.84 3.09 -6.96
C ALA A 115 -21.47 2.88 -5.56
N SER A 116 -21.09 3.68 -4.56
CA SER A 116 -21.61 3.58 -3.17
C SER A 116 -23.15 3.57 -3.12
N PRO A 117 -23.79 2.69 -2.33
CA PRO A 117 -25.25 2.67 -2.16
C PRO A 117 -25.80 4.03 -1.69
N ARG A 118 -25.04 4.72 -0.83
CA ARG A 118 -25.35 6.09 -0.41
C ARG A 118 -24.05 6.89 -0.34
N TRP A 119 -24.06 8.07 -0.97
CA TRP A 119 -22.93 9.00 -0.89
C TRP A 119 -23.13 9.97 0.27
N PRO A 120 -22.15 10.15 1.17
CA PRO A 120 -22.22 11.18 2.20
C PRO A 120 -22.04 12.57 1.59
N GLN A 121 -22.46 13.62 2.31
CA GLN A 121 -22.08 14.97 1.91
C GLN A 121 -20.57 15.15 2.13
N THR A 122 -19.86 15.54 1.07
CA THR A 122 -18.41 15.77 1.08
C THR A 122 -18.15 17.22 0.69
N GLN A 123 -17.17 17.84 1.34
CA GLN A 123 -16.67 19.19 0.99
C GLN A 123 -15.18 19.10 0.65
N ASN A 124 -14.66 20.11 -0.04
CA ASN A 124 -13.23 20.24 -0.38
C ASN A 124 -12.66 19.08 -1.23
N ALA A 125 -13.50 18.42 -2.03
CA ALA A 125 -13.09 17.39 -2.97
C ALA A 125 -13.97 17.39 -4.23
N GLU A 126 -13.34 17.12 -5.37
CA GLU A 126 -14.03 16.71 -6.59
C GLU A 126 -14.45 15.25 -6.43
N VAL A 127 -15.72 14.93 -6.72
CA VAL A 127 -16.24 13.56 -6.63
C VAL A 127 -16.55 13.05 -8.03
N ILE A 128 -15.93 11.95 -8.42
CA ILE A 128 -16.23 11.21 -9.65
C ILE A 128 -16.91 9.91 -9.27
N ARG A 129 -18.17 9.74 -9.69
CA ARG A 129 -18.91 8.50 -9.43
C ARG A 129 -18.84 7.54 -10.60
N LEU A 130 -18.45 6.31 -10.33
CA LEU A 130 -18.51 5.21 -11.29
C LEU A 130 -19.95 4.65 -11.37
N PRO A 131 -20.39 4.21 -12.57
CA PRO A 131 -21.74 3.67 -12.76
C PRO A 131 -21.93 2.30 -12.09
N HIS A 132 -20.85 1.52 -11.98
CA HIS A 132 -20.83 0.19 -11.40
C HIS A 132 -19.64 0.04 -10.46
N ASN A 133 -19.76 -0.88 -9.51
CA ASN A 133 -18.65 -1.28 -8.64
C ASN A 133 -17.65 -2.12 -9.46
N ASN A 134 -16.57 -1.49 -9.87
CA ASN A 134 -15.49 -2.10 -10.67
C ASN A 134 -14.22 -2.37 -9.85
N GLY A 135 -14.27 -2.09 -8.55
CA GLY A 135 -13.16 -2.32 -7.65
C GLY A 135 -12.16 -1.16 -7.61
N PRO A 136 -11.24 -1.22 -6.65
CA PRO A 136 -10.33 -0.12 -6.32
C PRO A 136 -9.30 0.16 -7.43
N ALA A 137 -8.89 -0.84 -8.20
CA ALA A 137 -7.98 -0.64 -9.33
C ALA A 137 -8.61 0.26 -10.41
N ALA A 138 -9.87 0.01 -10.77
CA ALA A 138 -10.62 0.82 -11.73
C ALA A 138 -10.86 2.24 -11.17
N ALA A 139 -11.21 2.35 -9.89
CA ALA A 139 -11.37 3.65 -9.23
C ALA A 139 -10.07 4.47 -9.23
N ARG A 140 -8.92 3.84 -8.91
CA ARG A 140 -7.59 4.48 -8.98
C ARG A 140 -7.22 4.88 -10.40
N ASN A 141 -7.48 4.03 -11.40
CA ASN A 141 -7.23 4.36 -12.80
C ASN A 141 -8.07 5.57 -13.26
N ARG A 142 -9.35 5.66 -12.85
CA ARG A 142 -10.18 6.81 -13.18
C ARG A 142 -9.66 8.09 -12.53
N GLY A 143 -9.24 8.03 -11.26
CA GLY A 143 -8.65 9.17 -10.56
C GLY A 143 -7.28 9.56 -11.14
N LEU A 144 -6.45 8.59 -11.50
CA LEU A 144 -5.17 8.79 -12.18
C LEU A 144 -5.36 9.49 -13.54
N GLN A 145 -6.35 9.05 -14.32
CA GLN A 145 -6.72 9.72 -15.57
C GLN A 145 -7.15 11.17 -15.31
N ARG A 146 -7.98 11.40 -14.29
CA ARG A 146 -8.39 12.77 -13.93
C ARG A 146 -7.21 13.63 -13.52
N ALA A 147 -6.26 13.08 -12.77
CA ALA A 147 -5.04 13.78 -12.39
C ALA A 147 -4.20 14.21 -13.60
N LEU A 148 -4.09 13.34 -14.61
CA LEU A 148 -3.41 13.66 -15.88
C LEU A 148 -4.18 14.73 -16.68
N GLU A 149 -5.51 14.68 -16.72
CA GLU A 149 -6.34 15.73 -17.33
C GLU A 149 -6.13 17.10 -16.67
N LEU A 150 -5.86 17.11 -15.36
CA LEU A 150 -5.52 18.30 -14.58
C LEU A 150 -4.05 18.70 -14.67
N SER A 151 -3.25 18.02 -15.50
CA SER A 151 -1.81 18.25 -15.65
C SER A 151 -1.06 18.19 -14.32
N ALA A 152 -1.41 17.22 -13.48
CA ALA A 152 -0.74 16.97 -12.20
C ALA A 152 0.71 16.52 -12.43
N GLU A 153 1.66 17.21 -11.79
CA GLU A 153 3.07 16.78 -11.77
C GLU A 153 3.29 15.60 -10.81
N ILE A 154 2.49 15.54 -9.74
CA ILE A 154 2.46 14.43 -8.79
C ILE A 154 1.01 13.93 -8.61
N VAL A 155 0.84 12.62 -8.68
CA VAL A 155 -0.41 11.93 -8.34
C VAL A 155 -0.19 11.13 -7.07
N ALA A 156 -0.81 11.56 -5.96
CA ALA A 156 -0.72 10.89 -4.66
C ALA A 156 -1.98 10.05 -4.40
N PHE A 157 -1.82 8.84 -3.90
CA PHE A 157 -2.92 7.95 -3.53
C PHE A 157 -2.99 7.80 -2.01
N THR A 158 -4.22 7.80 -1.51
CA THR A 158 -4.54 7.39 -0.14
C THR A 158 -5.95 6.80 -0.08
N ASP A 159 -6.27 6.03 0.95
CA ASP A 159 -7.55 5.32 1.05
C ASP A 159 -8.51 6.03 2.03
N ALA A 160 -9.82 5.79 1.89
CA ALA A 160 -10.85 6.46 2.69
C ALA A 160 -10.73 6.23 4.21
N ASP A 161 -10.00 5.20 4.63
CA ASP A 161 -9.69 4.83 6.01
C ASP A 161 -8.30 5.31 6.49
N CYS A 162 -7.67 6.20 5.73
CA CYS A 162 -6.41 6.86 6.10
C CYS A 162 -6.61 8.26 6.68
N VAL A 163 -5.65 8.67 7.52
CA VAL A 163 -5.50 10.04 8.00
C VAL A 163 -4.05 10.45 7.70
N PRO A 164 -3.80 11.24 6.64
CA PRO A 164 -2.47 11.76 6.35
C PRO A 164 -1.99 12.76 7.42
N ASP A 165 -0.68 12.79 7.66
CA ASP A 165 -0.05 13.86 8.46
C ASP A 165 -0.26 15.23 7.84
N SER A 166 -0.35 16.27 8.65
CA SER A 166 -0.57 17.64 8.19
C SER A 166 0.46 18.14 7.16
N ALA A 167 1.68 17.61 7.19
CA ALA A 167 2.74 17.93 6.21
C ALA A 167 2.88 16.88 5.10
N TRP A 168 1.97 15.90 4.99
CA TRP A 168 2.10 14.75 4.08
C TRP A 168 2.38 15.14 2.62
N ILE A 169 1.62 16.09 2.07
CA ILE A 169 1.84 16.57 0.69
C ILE A 169 3.22 17.24 0.55
N GLU A 170 3.60 18.08 1.50
CA GLU A 170 4.90 18.75 1.52
C GLU A 170 6.05 17.72 1.59
N LYS A 171 5.91 16.66 2.38
CA LYS A 171 6.90 15.59 2.52
C LYS A 171 7.00 14.70 1.29
N ILE A 172 5.91 14.49 0.54
CA ILE A 172 5.96 13.84 -0.77
C ILE A 172 6.76 14.69 -1.76
N ILE A 173 6.48 16.00 -1.84
CA ILE A 173 7.20 16.91 -2.74
C ILE A 173 8.70 16.94 -2.40
N GLN A 174 9.03 17.08 -1.12
CA GLN A 174 10.42 17.06 -0.64
C GLN A 174 11.12 15.74 -1.01
N ALA A 175 10.46 14.59 -0.90
CA ALA A 175 11.05 13.30 -1.27
C ALA A 175 11.41 13.22 -2.77
N PHE A 176 10.54 13.71 -3.66
CA PHE A 176 10.85 13.78 -5.10
C PHE A 176 11.98 14.76 -5.43
N HIS A 177 12.11 15.85 -4.67
CA HIS A 177 13.19 16.82 -4.84
C HIS A 177 14.54 16.28 -4.36
N LEU A 178 14.54 15.57 -3.23
CA LEU A 178 15.75 14.98 -2.63
C LEU A 178 16.32 13.84 -3.48
N ASP A 179 15.47 13.00 -4.08
CA ASP A 179 15.90 11.94 -4.99
C ASP A 179 15.26 12.12 -6.38
N ARG A 180 16.02 12.77 -7.27
CA ARG A 180 15.62 12.95 -8.67
C ARG A 180 15.53 11.64 -9.45
N SER A 181 16.11 10.54 -8.96
CA SER A 181 15.96 9.22 -9.58
C SER A 181 14.63 8.54 -9.22
N ALA A 182 13.90 9.04 -8.22
CA ALA A 182 12.63 8.47 -7.78
C ALA A 182 11.49 8.80 -8.75
N HIS A 183 10.68 7.82 -9.09
CA HIS A 183 9.49 7.98 -9.95
C HIS A 183 8.19 7.68 -9.20
N ALA A 184 8.30 6.93 -8.10
CA ALA A 184 7.27 6.80 -7.11
C ALA A 184 7.86 6.91 -5.70
N ILE A 185 7.09 7.47 -4.77
CA ILE A 185 7.41 7.56 -3.35
C ILE A 185 6.33 6.80 -2.57
N SER A 186 6.73 5.76 -1.87
CA SER A 186 5.91 5.12 -0.83
C SER A 186 6.23 5.76 0.51
N GLY A 187 5.20 6.20 1.23
CA GLY A 187 5.38 6.79 2.56
C GLY A 187 5.26 5.77 3.70
N ALA A 188 5.61 6.20 4.91
CA ALA A 188 5.43 5.42 6.12
C ALA A 188 3.95 5.33 6.52
N THR A 189 3.43 4.10 6.65
CA THR A 189 2.05 3.84 7.05
C THR A 189 2.01 3.24 8.44
N LEU A 190 1.39 3.98 9.37
CA LEU A 190 1.26 3.65 10.79
C LEU A 190 -0.15 3.18 11.10
N SER A 191 -0.34 2.44 12.20
CA SER A 191 -1.69 2.13 12.67
C SER A 191 -2.29 3.34 13.38
N LYS A 192 -3.51 3.73 12.99
CA LYS A 192 -4.28 4.74 13.73
C LYS A 192 -4.69 4.23 15.11
N ASP A 193 -5.10 2.96 15.17
CA ASP A 193 -5.44 2.29 16.42
C ASP A 193 -4.15 1.81 17.11
N GLN A 194 -3.94 2.21 18.36
CA GLN A 194 -2.80 1.81 19.17
C GLN A 194 -3.10 0.55 20.02
N SER A 195 -4.20 -0.16 19.75
CA SER A 195 -4.51 -1.46 20.32
C SER A 195 -3.45 -2.51 19.97
N TRP A 196 -3.55 -3.68 20.61
CA TRP A 196 -2.71 -4.82 20.28
C TRP A 196 -2.73 -5.19 18.79
N LEU A 197 -3.89 -5.10 18.12
CA LEU A 197 -3.99 -5.46 16.71
C LEU A 197 -3.39 -4.39 15.79
N GLY A 198 -3.49 -3.12 16.17
CA GLY A 198 -2.77 -2.07 15.48
C GLY A 198 -1.25 -2.28 15.52
N ARG A 199 -0.71 -2.53 16.72
CA ARG A 199 0.71 -2.86 16.90
C ARG A 199 1.13 -4.15 16.19
N TYR A 200 0.23 -5.13 16.10
CA TYR A 200 0.47 -6.33 15.28
C TYR A 200 0.69 -5.95 13.82
N HIS A 201 -0.16 -5.10 13.23
CA HIS A 201 -0.03 -4.71 11.83
C HIS A 201 1.24 -3.92 11.56
N GLU A 202 1.63 -3.03 12.48
CA GLU A 202 2.90 -2.29 12.41
C GLU A 202 4.09 -3.25 12.47
N ARG A 203 4.11 -4.16 13.46
CA ARG A 203 5.19 -5.15 13.60
C ARG A 203 5.27 -6.10 12.42
N ASN A 204 4.13 -6.49 11.86
CA ASN A 204 4.02 -7.35 10.67
C ASN A 204 4.25 -6.59 9.34
N GLY A 205 4.57 -5.29 9.40
CA GLY A 205 4.80 -4.41 8.23
C GLY A 205 3.71 -4.47 7.16
N THR A 206 2.45 -4.63 7.60
CA THR A 206 1.32 -4.99 6.72
C THR A 206 1.17 -4.04 5.52
N LEU A 207 1.46 -2.74 5.72
CA LEU A 207 1.23 -1.64 4.79
C LEU A 207 2.47 -0.74 4.55
N ASN A 208 3.71 -1.20 4.79
CA ASN A 208 4.92 -0.39 4.53
C ASN A 208 5.73 -0.82 3.29
N GLY A 209 5.33 -1.91 2.65
CA GLY A 209 6.03 -2.39 1.45
C GLY A 209 7.34 -3.12 1.78
N ARG A 210 8.16 -3.33 0.74
CA ARG A 210 9.43 -4.05 0.85
C ARG A 210 10.48 -3.42 -0.05
N ARG A 211 11.74 -3.43 0.39
CA ARG A 211 12.93 -2.94 -0.33
C ARG A 211 13.69 -4.10 -0.96
N LEU A 212 14.12 -3.96 -2.21
CA LEU A 212 14.99 -4.95 -2.84
C LEU A 212 16.35 -4.99 -2.13
N ALA A 213 16.88 -6.19 -1.88
CA ALA A 213 18.17 -6.33 -1.20
C ALA A 213 19.30 -5.70 -2.02
N GLY A 214 20.13 -4.88 -1.38
CA GLY A 214 21.23 -4.17 -2.05
C GLY A 214 20.79 -3.02 -2.96
N SER A 215 19.55 -2.52 -2.83
CA SER A 215 19.03 -1.40 -3.61
C SER A 215 18.20 -0.47 -2.74
N GLU A 216 18.19 0.83 -3.08
CA GLU A 216 17.24 1.80 -2.51
C GLU A 216 15.84 1.69 -3.14
N CYS A 217 15.67 0.83 -4.15
CA CYS A 217 14.38 0.62 -4.79
C CYS A 217 13.48 -0.31 -3.97
N LEU A 218 12.23 0.11 -3.79
CA LEU A 218 11.18 -0.76 -3.28
C LEU A 218 10.77 -1.78 -4.34
N LEU A 219 10.51 -3.00 -3.87
CA LEU A 219 9.77 -4.00 -4.62
C LEU A 219 8.31 -3.56 -4.81
N TYR A 220 7.70 -3.03 -3.75
CA TYR A 220 6.37 -2.41 -3.81
C TYR A 220 6.14 -1.46 -2.63
N GLY A 221 5.22 -0.53 -2.84
CA GLY A 221 4.67 0.38 -1.83
C GLY A 221 3.14 0.36 -1.88
N PRO A 222 2.43 0.25 -0.76
CA PRO A 222 0.96 0.20 -0.77
C PRO A 222 0.31 1.51 -1.18
N THR A 223 -0.74 1.44 -1.98
CA THR A 223 -1.42 2.62 -2.54
C THR A 223 -2.14 3.49 -1.50
N CYS A 224 -2.30 3.02 -0.26
CA CYS A 224 -2.80 3.86 0.83
C CYS A 224 -1.84 5.02 1.17
N ASN A 225 -0.57 4.94 0.71
CA ASN A 225 0.43 5.98 0.87
C ASN A 225 1.49 5.89 -0.26
N LEU A 226 1.06 6.04 -1.52
CA LEU A 226 1.94 5.99 -2.69
C LEU A 226 1.74 7.23 -3.55
N ALA A 227 2.81 7.89 -3.97
CA ALA A 227 2.77 8.99 -4.92
C ALA A 227 3.60 8.68 -6.17
N LEU A 228 3.14 9.12 -7.33
CA LEU A 228 3.78 8.93 -8.64
C LEU A 228 4.13 10.28 -9.24
N CYS A 229 5.27 10.38 -9.93
CA CYS A 229 5.50 11.49 -10.85
C CYS A 229 4.63 11.35 -12.12
N ALA A 230 4.41 12.45 -12.82
CA ALA A 230 3.62 12.50 -14.05
C ALA A 230 4.07 11.49 -15.11
N ASP A 231 5.38 11.28 -15.28
CA ASP A 231 5.92 10.38 -16.31
C ASP A 231 5.49 8.93 -16.10
N LEU A 232 5.59 8.44 -14.86
CA LEU A 232 5.14 7.09 -14.50
C LEU A 232 3.61 7.00 -14.54
N ALA A 233 2.92 8.02 -14.02
CA ALA A 233 1.47 8.14 -14.04
C ALA A 233 0.89 8.10 -15.47
N ALA A 234 1.60 8.66 -16.46
CA ALA A 234 1.16 8.70 -17.85
C ALA A 234 1.20 7.33 -18.53
N VAL A 235 2.17 6.47 -18.18
CA VAL A 235 2.44 5.23 -18.93
C VAL A 235 1.89 3.97 -18.28
N LEU A 236 1.66 3.97 -16.96
CA LEU A 236 1.27 2.78 -16.22
C LEU A 236 -0.14 2.90 -15.65
N ARG A 237 -0.87 1.78 -15.66
CA ARG A 237 -2.21 1.64 -15.06
C ARG A 237 -2.22 0.48 -14.07
N PHE A 238 -3.12 0.53 -13.10
CA PHE A 238 -3.45 -0.61 -12.25
C PHE A 238 -4.19 -1.65 -13.08
N ASP A 239 -3.93 -2.93 -12.84
CA ASP A 239 -4.63 -4.01 -13.52
C ASP A 239 -6.02 -4.19 -12.89
N GLU A 240 -7.07 -3.90 -13.65
CA GLU A 240 -8.46 -3.91 -13.16
C GLU A 240 -9.02 -5.32 -12.95
N SER A 241 -8.32 -6.36 -13.36
CA SER A 241 -8.75 -7.74 -13.13
C SER A 241 -8.52 -8.23 -11.69
N PHE A 242 -7.85 -7.45 -10.84
CA PHE A 242 -7.78 -7.72 -9.40
C PHE A 242 -9.15 -7.45 -8.76
N PRO A 243 -9.83 -8.47 -8.20
CA PRO A 243 -11.22 -8.35 -7.78
C PRO A 243 -11.43 -7.63 -6.44
N PHE A 244 -10.35 -7.39 -5.69
CA PHE A 244 -10.39 -6.81 -4.34
C PHE A 244 -9.26 -5.80 -4.16
N ALA A 245 -9.35 -4.97 -3.10
CA ALA A 245 -8.23 -4.15 -2.60
C ALA A 245 -7.16 -5.05 -1.96
N ALA A 246 -6.42 -5.75 -2.82
CA ALA A 246 -5.37 -6.70 -2.48
C ALA A 246 -4.52 -7.01 -3.71
N ALA A 247 -3.23 -6.70 -3.63
CA ALA A 247 -2.17 -7.09 -4.56
C ALA A 247 -2.07 -6.34 -5.89
N GLU A 248 -3.06 -5.52 -6.24
CA GLU A 248 -3.04 -4.69 -7.45
C GLU A 248 -1.91 -3.64 -7.41
N ASP A 249 -1.58 -3.16 -6.21
CA ASP A 249 -0.49 -2.24 -5.92
C ASP A 249 0.88 -2.93 -6.10
N ILE A 250 0.99 -4.19 -5.67
CA ILE A 250 2.19 -4.99 -5.84
C ILE A 250 2.44 -5.30 -7.31
N ASP A 251 1.41 -5.70 -8.06
CA ASP A 251 1.51 -5.93 -9.50
C ASP A 251 1.95 -4.66 -10.23
N PHE A 252 1.32 -3.52 -9.91
CA PHE A 252 1.70 -2.22 -10.46
C PHE A 252 3.18 -1.92 -10.21
N CYS A 253 3.64 -2.06 -8.96
CA CYS A 253 5.03 -1.80 -8.61
C CYS A 253 6.01 -2.76 -9.29
N CYS A 254 5.67 -4.05 -9.38
CA CYS A 254 6.48 -5.05 -10.08
C CYS A 254 6.66 -4.68 -11.55
N ARG A 255 5.58 -4.33 -12.26
CA ARG A 255 5.65 -3.86 -13.65
C ARG A 255 6.47 -2.58 -13.80
N ALA A 256 6.37 -1.66 -12.83
CA ALA A 256 7.17 -0.45 -12.83
C ALA A 256 8.67 -0.76 -12.73
N ILE A 257 9.10 -1.53 -11.73
CA ILE A 257 10.53 -1.83 -11.54
C ILE A 257 11.11 -2.71 -12.66
N MET A 258 10.31 -3.63 -13.20
CA MET A 258 10.71 -4.47 -14.35
C MET A 258 10.88 -3.66 -15.64
N THR A 259 10.36 -2.43 -15.69
CA THR A 259 10.52 -1.51 -16.82
C THR A 259 11.40 -0.31 -16.49
N GLY A 260 12.26 -0.45 -15.46
CA GLY A 260 13.33 0.48 -15.11
C GLY A 260 12.92 1.65 -14.23
N TRP A 261 11.65 1.77 -13.84
CA TRP A 261 11.18 2.81 -12.93
C TRP A 261 11.66 2.55 -11.50
N GLN A 262 11.88 3.62 -10.74
CA GLN A 262 12.41 3.54 -9.38
C GLN A 262 11.35 3.97 -8.37
N ILE A 263 11.14 3.13 -7.36
CA ILE A 263 10.22 3.39 -6.26
C ILE A 263 11.06 3.60 -5.00
N ARG A 264 10.90 4.70 -4.29
CA ARG A 264 11.62 4.98 -3.04
C ARG A 264 10.70 5.01 -1.85
N HIS A 265 11.27 4.87 -0.66
CA HIS A 265 10.55 5.04 0.60
C HIS A 265 10.84 6.42 1.19
N SER A 266 9.82 7.08 1.74
CA SER A 266 9.98 8.26 2.58
C SER A 266 9.40 8.00 3.97
N THR A 267 10.25 8.05 4.98
CA THR A 267 9.85 7.94 6.40
C THR A 267 9.07 9.16 6.90
N HIS A 268 9.12 10.27 6.16
CA HIS A 268 8.50 11.55 6.53
C HIS A 268 7.10 11.74 5.91
N ALA A 269 6.78 11.05 4.81
CA ALA A 269 5.44 11.07 4.23
C ALA A 269 4.53 10.11 5.01
N VAL A 270 4.01 10.56 6.15
CA VAL A 270 3.29 9.69 7.11
C VAL A 270 1.78 9.67 6.86
N VAL A 271 1.18 8.48 6.96
CA VAL A 271 -0.26 8.25 7.00
C VAL A 271 -0.61 7.31 8.15
N TRP A 272 -1.66 7.61 8.91
CA TRP A 272 -2.26 6.67 9.86
C TRP A 272 -3.43 5.92 9.22
N HIS A 273 -3.35 4.61 9.17
CA HIS A 273 -4.37 3.73 8.61
C HIS A 273 -5.28 3.18 9.71
N ASP A 274 -6.59 3.31 9.54
CA ASP A 274 -7.61 2.70 10.40
C ASP A 274 -7.95 1.28 9.93
N PHE A 275 -7.46 0.27 10.64
CA PHE A 275 -7.80 -1.12 10.35
C PHE A 275 -9.23 -1.52 10.78
N GLY A 276 -9.98 -0.64 11.47
CA GLY A 276 -11.39 -0.80 11.80
C GLY A 276 -11.69 -1.73 12.99
N TYR A 277 -10.75 -1.88 13.93
CA TYR A 277 -10.90 -2.73 15.12
C TYR A 277 -11.50 -2.03 16.34
N ASP A 278 -11.39 -0.71 16.42
CA ASP A 278 -11.79 0.15 17.54
C ASP A 278 -13.29 0.04 17.87
N GLN A 279 -14.14 -0.11 16.85
CA GLN A 279 -15.60 -0.20 16.97
C GLN A 279 -16.11 -1.64 17.14
N GLN A 280 -15.23 -2.62 17.35
CA GLN A 280 -15.59 -4.04 17.34
C GLN A 280 -15.43 -4.71 18.71
N GLY A 281 -16.36 -5.60 19.06
CA GLY A 281 -16.16 -6.55 20.16
C GLY A 281 -15.09 -7.59 19.84
N VAL A 282 -14.76 -8.47 20.80
CA VAL A 282 -13.72 -9.49 20.62
C VAL A 282 -13.96 -10.37 19.38
N VAL A 283 -15.21 -10.84 19.18
CA VAL A 283 -15.59 -11.66 18.02
C VAL A 283 -15.48 -10.86 16.72
N GLY A 284 -15.97 -9.62 16.69
CA GLY A 284 -15.89 -8.75 15.51
C GLY A 284 -14.45 -8.45 15.09
N ARG A 285 -13.52 -8.31 16.04
CA ARG A 285 -12.09 -8.14 15.73
C ARG A 285 -11.49 -9.38 15.06
N LEU A 286 -11.82 -10.58 15.55
CA LEU A 286 -11.36 -11.84 14.95
C LEU A 286 -11.93 -12.01 13.53
N GLU A 287 -13.23 -11.77 13.35
CA GLU A 287 -13.86 -11.86 12.03
C GLU A 287 -13.25 -10.89 11.03
N ARG A 288 -13.03 -9.63 11.45
CA ARG A 288 -12.43 -8.61 10.59
C ARG A 288 -11.01 -8.98 10.18
N PHE A 289 -10.17 -9.39 11.14
CA PHE A 289 -8.82 -9.85 10.88
C PHE A 289 -8.81 -11.01 9.88
N TRP A 290 -9.66 -12.01 10.13
CA TRP A 290 -9.80 -13.18 9.25
C TRP A 290 -10.24 -12.80 7.83
N LYS A 291 -11.26 -11.93 7.70
CA LYS A 291 -11.73 -11.43 6.41
C LYS A 291 -10.64 -10.65 5.67
N GLN A 292 -9.87 -9.82 6.37
CA GLN A 292 -8.78 -9.04 5.77
C GLN A 292 -7.69 -9.95 5.20
N PHE A 293 -7.18 -10.91 5.97
CA PHE A 293 -6.11 -11.79 5.48
C PHE A 293 -6.60 -12.83 4.46
N ARG A 294 -7.87 -13.24 4.50
CA ARG A 294 -8.49 -13.99 3.39
C ARG A 294 -8.51 -13.18 2.10
N LYS A 295 -8.91 -11.91 2.17
CA LYS A 295 -8.91 -10.99 1.01
C LYS A 295 -7.49 -10.86 0.44
N TYR A 296 -6.48 -10.67 1.30
CA TYR A 296 -5.08 -10.63 0.87
C TYR A 296 -4.62 -11.94 0.21
N GLY A 297 -4.98 -13.10 0.75
CA GLY A 297 -4.67 -14.40 0.13
C GLY A 297 -5.31 -14.59 -1.25
N HIS A 298 -6.54 -14.10 -1.46
CA HIS A 298 -7.16 -14.11 -2.79
C HIS A 298 -6.43 -13.20 -3.78
N GLY A 299 -6.04 -11.99 -3.34
CA GLY A 299 -5.26 -11.06 -4.16
C GLY A 299 -3.90 -11.64 -4.56
N GLU A 300 -3.18 -12.26 -3.60
CA GLU A 300 -1.88 -12.87 -3.90
C GLU A 300 -2.00 -14.02 -4.90
N ARG A 301 -3.07 -14.82 -4.86
CA ARG A 301 -3.29 -15.86 -5.88
C ARG A 301 -3.36 -15.27 -7.30
N VAL A 302 -4.05 -14.14 -7.46
CA VAL A 302 -4.11 -13.43 -8.76
C VAL A 302 -2.75 -12.83 -9.11
N LEU A 303 -2.06 -12.25 -8.13
CA LEU A 303 -0.70 -11.71 -8.30
C LEU A 303 0.25 -12.78 -8.82
N LEU A 304 0.26 -13.98 -8.26
CA LEU A 304 1.18 -15.05 -8.67
C LEU A 304 0.90 -15.59 -10.07
N GLN A 305 -0.34 -15.47 -10.55
CA GLN A 305 -0.68 -15.79 -11.94
C GLN A 305 -0.13 -14.73 -12.90
N LYS A 306 -0.13 -13.46 -12.51
CA LYS A 306 0.30 -12.31 -13.32
C LYS A 306 1.79 -12.02 -13.22
N GLN A 307 2.38 -12.28 -12.06
CA GLN A 307 3.77 -12.03 -11.67
C GLN A 307 4.41 -13.33 -11.16
N PRO A 308 4.72 -14.30 -12.04
CA PRO A 308 5.32 -15.58 -11.63
C PRO A 308 6.68 -15.44 -10.94
N ASP A 309 7.40 -14.34 -11.17
CA ASP A 309 8.68 -14.04 -10.55
C ASP A 309 8.58 -13.31 -9.21
N TYR A 310 7.38 -12.87 -8.80
CA TYR A 310 7.17 -12.21 -7.51
C TYR A 310 7.74 -13.01 -6.33
N PRO A 311 7.56 -14.34 -6.24
CA PRO A 311 8.18 -15.14 -5.19
C PRO A 311 9.69 -14.97 -5.05
N ARG A 312 10.39 -14.84 -6.18
CA ARG A 312 11.84 -14.66 -6.19
C ARG A 312 12.19 -13.25 -5.75
N LEU A 313 11.58 -12.23 -6.35
CA LEU A 313 11.80 -10.83 -5.96
C LEU A 313 11.53 -10.63 -4.45
N PHE A 314 10.48 -11.25 -3.94
CA PHE A 314 10.13 -11.23 -2.54
C PHE A 314 11.20 -11.86 -1.64
N ALA A 315 11.73 -13.04 -2.00
CA ALA A 315 12.80 -13.71 -1.26
C ALA A 315 14.08 -12.87 -1.15
N PHE A 316 14.31 -11.95 -2.08
CA PHE A 316 15.45 -11.02 -2.10
C PHE A 316 15.02 -9.58 -1.85
N SER A 317 14.10 -9.41 -0.92
CA SER A 317 13.69 -8.10 -0.42
C SER A 317 13.61 -8.13 1.10
N GLN A 318 13.63 -6.95 1.71
CA GLN A 318 13.54 -6.74 3.14
C GLN A 318 12.32 -5.87 3.44
N GLU A 319 11.71 -6.10 4.60
CA GLU A 319 10.57 -5.30 5.04
C GLU A 319 11.03 -3.88 5.41
N ILE A 320 10.19 -2.88 5.13
CA ILE A 320 10.43 -1.53 5.60
C ILE A 320 9.98 -1.43 7.06
N PRO A 321 10.88 -1.15 8.01
CA PRO A 321 10.52 -1.05 9.41
C PRO A 321 9.72 0.24 9.67
N VAL A 322 8.78 0.15 10.60
CA VAL A 322 7.96 1.28 11.05
C VAL A 322 8.76 2.31 11.88
N CYS A 323 9.89 1.89 12.45
CA CYS A 323 10.62 2.64 13.49
C CYS A 323 11.83 3.47 13.03
N GLU A 324 12.16 3.56 11.75
CA GLU A 324 13.21 4.47 11.29
C GLU A 324 12.68 5.91 11.20
N ARG A 325 12.32 6.50 12.35
CA ARG A 325 12.49 7.95 12.49
C ARG A 325 13.98 8.15 12.68
N GLU A 326 14.68 8.46 11.60
CA GLU A 326 15.97 9.14 11.74
C GLU A 326 15.70 10.34 12.65
N GLN A 327 16.32 10.34 13.82
CA GLN A 327 16.33 11.49 14.70
C GLN A 327 17.10 12.57 13.93
N ALA A 328 16.36 13.54 13.39
CA ALA A 328 16.93 14.77 12.85
C ALA A 328 17.55 15.61 13.96
#